data_AF-A0A3R7V9S4-F1
#
_entry.id   AF-A0A3R7V9S4-F1
#
_cell.length_a   1.000
_cell.length_b   1.000
_cell.length_c   1.000
_cell.angle_alpha   90.00
_cell.angle_beta   90.00
_cell.angle_gamma   90.00
#
_symmetry.space_group_name_H-M   'P 1'
#
loop_
_entity.id
_entity.type
_entity.pdbx_description
1 polymer ?
#
loop_
_entity_poly.entity_id
_entity_poly.type
_entity_poly.pdbx_seq_one_letter_code
_entity_poly.pdbx_strand_id
1 'polypeptide(L)'
;MKKIFVSGCYDIIHAGHVQFFSEARALGDHLTVCFASDLVLWNHKERRSSLPEEHKLALLRNLTMVDDAVIGENEAHGLDFQDHFRRIRPDVLAVTEDDQYAEMKKALCAEVGATYVKLPKTPPQFPPVSSSGIVQWIQAPDVSPLRVDFAGGWLDVPRYAREGAYIVNCAISPTVSLRGWDYEKRAGLGGSGAWALLNGKSGVSSELNLGVGWQDPAVIRESGLCVWKSGDRPSLYLKRDGTMLGRRMALFYTGSDHDTPGVVDQERNYDLIEKAGLVAAEAVERNDFDRLAEAVAMSYQVQLQEGMQPLPEANGARGRKYCGGGFGGYALYLFNGATERDQFVAANEAARPIEPFIHPTI
;
A
#
# COMPACT_ATOMS: atom_id res chain seq x y z
N MET A 1 22.16 -37.04 24.01
CA MET A 1 21.09 -36.40 23.23
C MET A 1 21.22 -34.91 23.41
N LYS A 2 21.60 -34.20 22.35
CA LYS A 2 21.78 -32.74 22.36
C LYS A 2 20.46 -32.05 22.04
N LYS A 3 19.93 -31.26 22.98
CA LYS A 3 18.64 -30.57 22.89
C LYS A 3 18.82 -29.16 22.34
N ILE A 4 18.08 -28.86 21.28
CA ILE A 4 18.03 -27.56 20.61
C ILE A 4 16.69 -26.92 20.94
N PHE A 5 16.72 -25.61 21.20
CA PHE A 5 15.55 -24.81 21.47
C PHE A 5 15.51 -23.61 20.53
N VAL A 6 14.33 -23.32 19.98
CA VAL A 6 14.06 -22.10 19.22
C VAL A 6 12.82 -21.41 19.77
N SER A 7 12.79 -20.09 19.68
CA SER A 7 11.67 -19.26 20.15
C SER A 7 11.25 -18.26 19.07
N GLY A 8 9.95 -18.06 18.87
CA GLY A 8 9.44 -17.07 17.94
C GLY A 8 7.94 -16.87 18.01
N CYS A 9 7.38 -16.06 17.11
CA CYS A 9 5.92 -15.88 17.04
C CYS A 9 5.24 -16.94 16.18
N TYR A 10 5.90 -17.33 15.08
CA TYR A 10 5.48 -18.34 14.11
C TYR A 10 3.98 -18.23 13.74
N ASP A 11 3.55 -17.01 13.41
CA ASP A 11 2.14 -16.64 13.27
C ASP A 11 1.41 -17.44 12.18
N ILE A 12 1.94 -17.39 10.96
CA ILE A 12 1.54 -18.27 9.85
C ILE A 12 2.77 -19.08 9.46
N ILE A 13 2.70 -20.40 9.61
CA ILE A 13 3.79 -21.31 9.23
C ILE A 13 3.98 -21.29 7.71
N HIS A 14 5.22 -21.17 7.26
CA HIS A 14 5.60 -21.13 5.85
C HIS A 14 7.00 -21.72 5.65
N ALA A 15 7.41 -21.90 4.39
CA ALA A 15 8.66 -22.60 4.04
C ALA A 15 9.92 -22.00 4.71
N GLY A 16 9.99 -20.68 4.90
CA GLY A 16 11.07 -20.06 5.67
C GLY A 16 11.19 -20.55 7.12
N HIS A 17 10.07 -20.78 7.82
CA HIS A 17 10.07 -21.36 9.16
C HIS A 17 10.55 -22.82 9.12
N VAL A 18 10.07 -23.61 8.16
CA VAL A 18 10.47 -25.02 7.94
C VAL A 18 11.98 -25.13 7.67
N GLN A 19 12.54 -24.23 6.86
CA GLN A 19 13.98 -24.19 6.61
C GLN A 19 14.76 -23.85 7.89
N PHE A 20 14.35 -22.81 8.62
CA PHE A 20 14.98 -22.43 9.89
C PHE A 20 14.92 -23.56 10.94
N PHE A 21 13.79 -24.26 11.06
CA PHE A 21 13.67 -25.40 11.97
C PHE A 21 14.58 -26.57 11.56
N SER A 22 14.72 -26.84 10.25
CA SER A 22 15.65 -27.87 9.76
C SER A 22 17.10 -27.54 10.10
N GLU A 23 17.50 -26.28 9.91
CA GLU A 23 18.85 -25.79 10.23
C GLU A 23 19.13 -25.84 11.74
N ALA A 24 18.15 -25.45 12.57
CA ALA A 24 18.25 -25.58 14.01
C ALA A 24 18.32 -27.05 14.45
N ARG A 25 17.48 -27.93 13.89
CA ARG A 25 17.47 -29.36 14.20
C ARG A 25 18.81 -30.03 13.86
N ALA A 26 19.52 -29.56 12.84
CA ALA A 26 20.85 -30.05 12.46
C ALA A 26 21.94 -29.78 13.51
N LEU A 27 21.70 -28.91 14.48
CA LEU A 27 22.66 -28.62 15.56
C LEU A 27 22.67 -29.70 16.66
N GLY A 28 21.70 -30.61 16.70
CA GLY A 28 21.56 -31.61 17.77
C GLY A 28 20.63 -32.78 17.40
N ASP A 29 20.04 -33.39 18.42
CA ASP A 29 19.26 -34.63 18.32
C ASP A 29 17.77 -34.43 18.62
N HIS A 30 17.38 -33.30 19.21
CA HIS A 30 16.01 -33.00 19.61
C HIS A 30 15.74 -31.50 19.45
N LEU A 31 14.72 -31.10 18.70
CA LEU A 31 14.29 -29.71 18.56
C LEU A 31 12.98 -29.45 19.31
N THR A 32 13.02 -28.53 20.26
CA THR A 32 11.81 -27.93 20.84
C THR A 32 11.56 -26.55 20.26
N VAL A 33 10.36 -26.34 19.71
CA VAL A 33 9.90 -25.03 19.20
C VAL A 33 8.98 -24.38 20.21
N CYS A 34 9.34 -23.21 20.71
CA CYS A 34 8.47 -22.39 21.56
C CYS A 34 7.87 -21.26 20.74
N PHE A 35 6.56 -21.06 20.86
CA PHE A 35 5.88 -19.91 20.26
C PHE A 35 5.15 -19.05 21.28
N ALA A 36 5.15 -17.74 21.08
CA ALA A 36 4.43 -16.80 21.95
C ALA A 36 2.92 -17.04 21.94
N SER A 37 2.31 -17.04 23.12
CA SER A 37 0.85 -17.05 23.32
C SER A 37 0.17 -15.80 22.74
N ASP A 38 -1.13 -15.86 22.53
CA ASP A 38 -2.00 -14.77 22.09
C ASP A 38 -1.93 -13.58 23.06
N LEU A 39 -1.86 -13.83 24.37
CA LEU A 39 -1.70 -12.79 25.39
C LEU A 39 -0.37 -12.06 25.23
N VAL A 40 0.72 -12.82 25.09
CA VAL A 40 2.08 -12.28 24.87
C VAL A 40 2.13 -11.50 23.55
N LEU A 41 1.52 -12.02 22.48
CA LEU A 41 1.45 -11.31 21.19
C LEU A 41 0.62 -10.03 21.27
N TRP A 42 -0.48 -10.05 22.00
CA TRP A 42 -1.30 -8.86 22.22
C TRP A 42 -0.51 -7.79 22.99
N ASN A 43 0.13 -8.16 24.09
CA ASN A 43 0.86 -7.20 24.95
C ASN A 43 2.13 -6.65 24.27
N HIS A 44 2.82 -7.43 23.44
CA HIS A 44 4.07 -6.99 22.81
C HIS A 44 3.90 -6.39 21.42
N LYS A 45 2.89 -6.81 20.66
CA LYS A 45 2.73 -6.46 19.24
C LYS A 45 1.37 -5.84 18.92
N GLU A 46 0.50 -5.66 19.91
CA GLU A 46 -0.85 -5.10 19.77
C GLU A 46 -1.65 -5.77 18.66
N ARG A 47 -1.45 -7.09 18.49
CA ARG A 47 -2.07 -7.87 17.42
C ARG A 47 -2.44 -9.26 17.89
N ARG A 48 -3.54 -9.79 17.35
CA ARG A 48 -3.93 -11.19 17.53
C ARG A 48 -3.10 -12.09 16.61
N SER A 49 -2.92 -13.35 17.00
CA SER A 49 -2.37 -14.34 16.07
C SER A 49 -3.38 -14.62 14.94
N SER A 50 -2.85 -14.91 13.75
CA SER A 50 -3.60 -15.30 12.56
C SER A 50 -4.14 -16.74 12.66
N LEU A 51 -3.54 -17.57 13.52
CA LEU A 51 -3.96 -18.95 13.80
C LEU A 51 -4.22 -19.11 15.30
N PRO A 52 -5.30 -19.79 15.72
CA PRO A 52 -5.48 -20.16 17.13
C PRO A 52 -4.27 -20.97 17.63
N GLU A 53 -3.92 -20.79 18.91
CA GLU A 53 -2.72 -21.41 19.49
C GLU A 53 -2.70 -22.94 19.37
N GLU A 54 -3.84 -23.59 19.62
CA GLU A 54 -4.02 -25.03 19.49
C GLU A 54 -3.74 -25.54 18.06
N HIS A 55 -4.13 -24.78 17.04
CA HIS A 55 -3.87 -25.10 15.64
C HIS A 55 -2.37 -24.95 15.34
N LYS A 56 -1.74 -23.88 15.83
CA LYS A 56 -0.30 -23.66 15.65
C LYS A 56 0.51 -24.76 16.35
N LEU A 57 0.12 -25.16 17.56
CA LEU A 57 0.73 -26.26 18.29
C LEU A 57 0.61 -27.58 17.53
N ALA A 58 -0.57 -27.91 17.03
CA ALA A 58 -0.80 -29.12 16.24
C ALA A 58 0.04 -29.13 14.95
N LEU A 59 0.13 -28.01 14.24
CA LEU A 59 0.95 -27.88 13.04
C LEU A 59 2.44 -28.10 13.35
N LEU A 60 2.97 -27.40 14.36
CA LEU A 60 4.38 -27.48 14.72
C LEU A 60 4.79 -28.89 15.16
N ARG A 61 3.97 -29.57 15.97
CA ARG A 61 4.23 -30.95 16.43
C ARG A 61 4.22 -32.00 15.30
N ASN A 62 3.64 -31.69 14.15
CA ASN A 62 3.59 -32.60 13.01
C ASN A 62 4.66 -32.29 11.95
N LEU A 63 5.51 -31.29 12.17
CA LEU A 63 6.67 -31.05 11.32
C LEU A 63 7.76 -32.08 11.62
N THR A 64 8.29 -32.75 10.60
CA THR A 64 9.20 -33.90 10.75
C THR A 64 10.49 -33.61 11.51
N MET A 65 10.95 -32.36 11.53
CA MET A 65 12.16 -31.93 12.23
C MET A 65 11.91 -31.41 13.66
N VAL A 66 10.63 -31.29 14.08
CA VAL A 66 10.24 -30.76 15.38
C VAL A 66 9.85 -31.93 16.27
N ASP A 67 10.59 -32.11 17.37
CA ASP A 67 10.37 -33.20 18.31
C ASP A 67 9.34 -32.82 19.40
N ASP A 68 9.28 -31.55 19.79
CA ASP A 68 8.23 -31.01 20.67
C ASP A 68 7.93 -29.53 20.37
N ALA A 69 6.75 -29.08 20.75
CA ALA A 69 6.37 -27.68 20.71
C ALA A 69 5.64 -27.25 21.99
N VAL A 70 5.91 -26.02 22.43
CA VAL A 70 5.40 -25.44 23.67
C VAL A 70 4.97 -23.98 23.46
N ILE A 71 4.14 -23.47 24.37
CA ILE A 71 3.55 -22.12 24.29
C ILE A 71 4.24 -21.23 25.34
N GLY A 72 4.85 -20.13 24.91
CA GLY A 72 5.44 -19.12 25.78
C GLY A 72 4.37 -18.18 26.34
N GLU A 73 4.16 -18.25 27.66
CA GLU A 73 3.16 -17.46 28.38
C GLU A 73 3.77 -16.32 29.20
N ASN A 74 5.11 -16.25 29.28
CA ASN A 74 5.77 -15.24 30.09
C ASN A 74 5.70 -13.87 29.39
N GLU A 75 5.33 -12.82 30.13
CA GLU A 75 5.20 -11.46 29.59
C GLU A 75 6.53 -10.68 29.56
N ALA A 76 7.65 -11.31 29.95
CA ALA A 76 8.96 -10.68 29.85
C ALA A 76 9.35 -10.46 28.38
N HIS A 77 9.49 -9.20 27.99
CA HIS A 77 9.86 -8.80 26.63
C HIS A 77 11.15 -9.51 26.14
N GLY A 78 11.02 -10.24 25.04
CA GLY A 78 12.13 -10.96 24.41
C GLY A 78 12.51 -12.29 25.09
N LEU A 79 11.83 -12.65 26.18
CA LEU A 79 12.06 -13.84 27.00
C LEU A 79 10.76 -14.57 27.36
N ASP A 80 9.75 -14.53 26.49
CA ASP A 80 8.43 -15.16 26.67
C ASP A 80 8.51 -16.69 26.90
N PHE A 81 9.62 -17.28 26.45
CA PHE A 81 9.93 -18.70 26.54
C PHE A 81 10.75 -19.10 27.79
N GLN A 82 11.12 -18.16 28.67
CA GLN A 82 12.12 -18.39 29.73
C GLN A 82 11.76 -19.51 30.71
N ASP A 83 10.49 -19.67 31.05
CA ASP A 83 10.04 -20.68 32.02
C ASP A 83 10.17 -22.09 31.44
N HIS A 84 9.80 -22.26 30.16
CA HIS A 84 10.05 -23.48 29.41
C HIS A 84 11.53 -23.75 29.24
N PHE A 85 12.32 -22.72 28.94
CA PHE A 85 13.77 -22.84 28.75
C PHE A 85 14.48 -23.35 30.00
N ARG A 86 14.18 -22.77 31.17
CA ARG A 86 14.71 -23.20 32.47
C ARG A 86 14.30 -24.63 32.83
N ARG A 87 13.07 -25.02 32.50
CA ARG A 87 12.55 -26.37 32.77
C ARG A 87 13.18 -27.42 31.87
N ILE A 88 13.28 -27.15 30.56
CA ILE A 88 13.76 -28.10 29.56
C ILE A 88 15.29 -28.26 29.63
N ARG A 89 16.00 -27.20 30.03
CA ARG A 89 17.47 -27.11 30.05
C ARG A 89 18.06 -27.62 28.73
N PRO A 90 17.85 -26.88 27.62
CA PRO A 90 18.43 -27.24 26.34
C PRO A 90 19.95 -26.98 26.34
N ASP A 91 20.67 -27.62 25.42
CA ASP A 91 22.10 -27.39 25.22
C ASP A 91 22.36 -26.17 24.33
N VAL A 92 21.40 -25.83 23.45
CA VAL A 92 21.52 -24.73 22.49
C VAL A 92 20.21 -23.94 22.40
N LEU A 93 20.33 -22.60 22.44
CA LEU A 93 19.30 -21.68 21.96
C LEU A 93 19.70 -21.20 20.55
N ALA A 94 18.97 -21.65 19.54
CA ALA A 94 19.19 -21.22 18.16
C ALA A 94 18.28 -20.03 17.81
N VAL A 95 18.87 -18.99 17.24
CA VAL A 95 18.17 -17.76 16.84
C VAL A 95 18.55 -17.32 15.43
N THR A 96 17.74 -16.45 14.85
CA THR A 96 18.03 -15.82 13.55
C THR A 96 19.00 -14.64 13.69
N GLU A 97 19.61 -14.22 12.58
CA GLU A 97 20.58 -13.12 12.59
C GLU A 97 20.03 -11.78 13.07
N ASP A 98 18.73 -11.55 12.90
CA ASP A 98 17.98 -10.34 13.24
C ASP A 98 17.48 -10.29 14.69
N ASP A 99 17.95 -11.22 15.55
CA ASP A 99 17.62 -11.20 16.98
C ASP A 99 18.03 -9.90 17.68
N GLN A 100 17.07 -9.27 18.36
CA GLN A 100 17.21 -7.97 19.02
C GLN A 100 17.54 -8.07 20.51
N TYR A 101 17.53 -9.28 21.09
CA TYR A 101 17.60 -9.48 22.55
C TYR A 101 18.79 -10.38 22.96
N ALA A 102 19.86 -10.34 22.16
CA ALA A 102 20.99 -11.24 22.28
C ALA A 102 21.61 -11.26 23.69
N GLU A 103 21.80 -10.11 24.33
CA GLU A 103 22.44 -10.03 25.66
C GLU A 103 21.59 -10.70 26.75
N MET A 104 20.28 -10.45 26.76
CA MET A 104 19.36 -11.10 27.71
C MET A 104 19.28 -12.60 27.47
N LYS A 105 19.22 -13.02 26.19
CA LYS A 105 19.18 -14.45 25.82
C LYS A 105 20.47 -15.18 26.19
N LYS A 106 21.63 -14.55 26.01
CA LYS A 106 22.93 -15.09 26.47
C LYS A 106 22.99 -15.25 27.98
N ALA A 107 22.47 -14.28 28.74
CA ALA A 107 22.39 -14.38 30.20
C ALA A 107 21.52 -15.58 30.62
N LEU A 108 20.34 -15.74 30.02
CA LEU A 108 19.47 -16.90 30.25
C LEU A 108 20.14 -18.21 29.86
N CYS A 109 20.88 -18.25 28.75
CA CYS A 109 21.68 -19.41 28.36
C CYS A 109 22.73 -19.77 29.44
N ALA A 110 23.43 -18.77 29.99
CA ALA A 110 24.43 -18.99 31.04
C ALA A 110 23.83 -19.58 32.33
N GLU A 111 22.59 -19.19 32.70
CA GLU A 111 21.89 -19.74 33.87
C GLU A 111 21.71 -21.27 33.80
N VAL A 112 21.45 -21.81 32.60
CA VAL A 112 21.15 -23.24 32.41
C VAL A 112 22.31 -24.04 31.84
N GLY A 113 23.39 -23.38 31.42
CA GLY A 113 24.55 -23.98 30.76
C GLY A 113 24.36 -24.20 29.25
N ALA A 114 23.45 -23.46 28.61
CA ALA A 114 23.20 -23.54 27.17
C ALA A 114 24.15 -22.64 26.38
N THR A 115 24.32 -22.95 25.09
CA THR A 115 25.03 -22.09 24.14
C THR A 115 24.04 -21.29 23.30
N TYR A 116 24.24 -19.97 23.22
CA TYR A 116 23.51 -19.13 22.27
C TYR A 116 24.14 -19.25 20.88
N VAL A 117 23.37 -19.67 19.88
CA VAL A 117 23.82 -19.85 18.49
C VAL A 117 22.98 -19.00 17.56
N LYS A 118 23.62 -18.08 16.85
CA LYS A 118 23.01 -17.31 15.76
C LYS A 118 23.23 -18.07 14.46
N LEU A 119 22.15 -18.56 13.85
CA LEU A 119 22.20 -19.23 12.56
C LEU A 119 22.36 -18.21 11.43
N PRO A 120 23.19 -18.50 10.41
CA PRO A 120 23.37 -17.60 9.29
C PRO A 120 22.08 -17.48 8.46
N LYS A 121 21.88 -16.35 7.77
CA LYS A 121 20.80 -16.22 6.79
C LYS A 121 21.12 -17.06 5.55
N THR A 122 20.79 -18.35 5.60
CA THR A 122 20.83 -19.21 4.42
C THR A 122 19.86 -18.65 3.38
N PRO A 123 20.28 -18.51 2.10
CA PRO A 123 19.36 -18.13 1.04
C PRO A 123 18.13 -19.04 1.05
N PRO A 124 16.92 -18.47 0.93
CA PRO A 124 15.72 -19.28 0.98
C PRO A 124 15.69 -20.20 -0.24
N GLN A 125 15.36 -21.47 -0.03
CA GLN A 125 15.20 -22.44 -1.12
C GLN A 125 13.95 -22.18 -1.99
N PHE A 126 13.12 -21.23 -1.55
CA PHE A 126 11.85 -20.87 -2.14
C PHE A 126 11.76 -19.34 -2.28
N PRO A 127 10.88 -18.81 -3.13
CA PRO A 127 10.56 -17.39 -3.11
C PRO A 127 10.22 -16.93 -1.67
N PRO A 128 10.87 -15.89 -1.15
CA PRO A 128 10.71 -15.49 0.25
C PRO A 128 9.28 -15.01 0.51
N VAL A 129 8.71 -15.46 1.64
CA VAL A 129 7.41 -15.04 2.14
C VAL A 129 7.51 -14.71 3.63
N SER A 130 6.61 -13.86 4.11
CA SER A 130 6.45 -13.56 5.54
C SER A 130 4.99 -13.74 5.93
N SER A 131 4.70 -13.97 7.22
CA SER A 131 3.31 -14.06 7.70
C SER A 131 2.52 -12.79 7.35
N SER A 132 3.11 -11.60 7.53
CA SER A 132 2.49 -10.33 7.11
C SER A 132 2.20 -10.29 5.61
N GLY A 133 3.13 -10.77 4.78
CA GLY A 133 2.93 -10.84 3.33
C GLY A 133 1.78 -11.79 2.96
N ILE A 134 1.68 -12.94 3.61
CA ILE A 134 0.58 -13.90 3.38
C ILE A 134 -0.77 -13.24 3.74
N VAL A 135 -0.87 -12.58 4.90
CA VAL A 135 -2.10 -11.87 5.29
C VAL A 135 -2.46 -10.81 4.27
N GLN A 136 -1.48 -10.01 3.83
CA GLN A 136 -1.74 -8.97 2.83
C GLN A 136 -2.19 -9.53 1.48
N TRP A 137 -1.64 -10.68 1.07
CA TRP A 137 -2.09 -11.40 -0.14
C TRP A 137 -3.51 -11.93 -0.01
N ILE A 138 -3.87 -12.50 1.14
CA ILE A 138 -5.24 -12.97 1.42
C ILE A 138 -6.24 -11.80 1.41
N GLN A 139 -5.83 -10.63 1.89
CA GLN A 139 -6.64 -9.42 1.93
C GLN A 139 -6.64 -8.62 0.61
N ALA A 140 -5.84 -9.02 -0.38
CA ALA A 140 -5.76 -8.31 -1.65
C ALA A 140 -7.12 -8.40 -2.38
N PRO A 141 -7.68 -7.28 -2.85
CA PRO A 141 -8.93 -7.33 -3.58
C PRO A 141 -8.72 -7.90 -5.00
N ASP A 142 -9.76 -8.52 -5.56
CA ASP A 142 -9.73 -9.02 -6.95
C ASP A 142 -9.74 -7.90 -7.99
N VAL A 143 -10.32 -6.75 -7.63
CA VAL A 143 -10.44 -5.56 -8.46
C VAL A 143 -9.96 -4.32 -7.70
N SER A 144 -9.38 -3.37 -8.44
CA SER A 144 -8.94 -2.09 -7.91
C SER A 144 -9.52 -0.96 -8.77
N PRO A 145 -10.01 0.14 -8.18
CA PRO A 145 -10.21 1.35 -8.95
C PRO A 145 -8.86 1.89 -9.44
N LEU A 146 -8.95 2.76 -10.44
CA LEU A 146 -7.90 3.72 -10.77
C LEU A 146 -8.28 5.08 -10.20
N ARG A 147 -7.51 6.12 -10.51
CA ARG A 147 -7.82 7.48 -10.05
C ARG A 147 -7.63 8.53 -11.12
N VAL A 148 -8.32 9.65 -10.94
CA VAL A 148 -8.07 10.92 -11.64
C VAL A 148 -7.85 12.03 -10.62
N ASP A 149 -7.08 13.04 -10.99
CA ASP A 149 -6.88 14.25 -10.18
C ASP A 149 -7.49 15.48 -10.84
N PHE A 150 -8.14 16.32 -10.05
CA PHE A 150 -8.77 17.56 -10.54
C PHE A 150 -7.82 18.74 -10.36
N ALA A 151 -7.24 18.91 -9.17
CA ALA A 151 -6.34 20.01 -8.85
C ALA A 151 -5.43 19.72 -7.66
N GLY A 152 -4.41 20.56 -7.47
CA GLY A 152 -3.44 20.44 -6.38
C GLY A 152 -2.38 19.34 -6.58
N GLY A 153 -2.23 18.82 -7.81
CA GLY A 153 -1.19 17.83 -8.12
C GLY A 153 0.21 18.34 -7.75
N TRP A 154 1.12 17.44 -7.38
CA TRP A 154 2.47 17.71 -6.83
C TRP A 154 2.51 18.15 -5.37
N LEU A 155 1.44 18.69 -4.80
CA LEU A 155 1.40 19.09 -3.39
C LEU A 155 1.30 17.88 -2.43
N ASP A 156 1.15 16.69 -2.98
CA ASP A 156 1.28 15.39 -2.29
C ASP A 156 2.73 14.89 -2.24
N VAL A 157 3.65 15.54 -2.96
CA VAL A 157 5.08 15.24 -2.88
C VAL A 157 5.65 16.01 -1.67
N PRO A 158 6.26 15.35 -0.66
CA PRO A 158 6.70 16.00 0.57
C PRO A 158 7.58 17.25 0.36
N ARG A 159 8.48 17.23 -0.63
CA ARG A 159 9.35 18.36 -0.97
C ARG A 159 8.60 19.62 -1.44
N TYR A 160 7.41 19.46 -2.01
CA TYR A 160 6.59 20.54 -2.58
C TYR A 160 5.31 20.79 -1.78
N ALA A 161 5.15 20.11 -0.63
CA ALA A 161 4.00 20.26 0.22
C ALA A 161 3.88 21.71 0.75
N ARG A 162 2.65 22.19 0.85
CA ARG A 162 2.34 23.55 1.32
C ARG A 162 1.26 23.50 2.38
N GLU A 163 1.55 24.11 3.54
CA GLU A 163 0.59 24.17 4.64
C GLU A 163 -0.68 24.93 4.21
N GLY A 164 -1.85 24.37 4.49
CA GLY A 164 -3.14 24.97 4.12
C GLY A 164 -3.58 24.71 2.68
N ALA A 165 -2.75 24.08 1.84
CA ALA A 165 -3.11 23.70 0.48
C ALA A 165 -3.83 22.34 0.42
N TYR A 166 -4.53 22.09 -0.69
CA TYR A 166 -5.34 20.88 -0.87
C TYR A 166 -5.07 20.16 -2.19
N ILE A 167 -5.27 18.85 -2.19
CA ILE A 167 -5.26 17.98 -3.36
C ILE A 167 -6.65 17.37 -3.52
N VAL A 168 -7.21 17.42 -4.73
CA VAL A 168 -8.54 16.88 -5.02
C VAL A 168 -8.46 15.81 -6.10
N ASN A 169 -8.90 14.61 -5.77
CA ASN A 169 -8.86 13.45 -6.65
C ASN A 169 -10.10 12.56 -6.46
N CYS A 170 -10.35 11.66 -7.41
CA CYS A 170 -11.45 10.72 -7.33
C CYS A 170 -10.98 9.34 -7.80
N ALA A 171 -11.35 8.31 -7.04
CA ALA A 171 -11.27 6.94 -7.54
C ALA A 171 -12.34 6.73 -8.61
N ILE A 172 -12.00 5.95 -9.64
CA ILE A 172 -12.83 5.80 -10.83
C ILE A 172 -13.06 4.34 -11.21
N SER A 173 -14.16 4.13 -11.91
CA SER A 173 -14.49 2.92 -12.64
C SER A 173 -14.55 3.21 -14.16
N PRO A 174 -14.46 2.20 -15.04
CA PRO A 174 -14.26 0.76 -14.77
C PRO A 174 -13.03 0.43 -13.92
N THR A 175 -13.16 -0.57 -13.04
CA THR A 175 -12.04 -1.08 -12.23
C THR A 175 -11.12 -1.98 -13.05
N VAL A 176 -9.90 -2.19 -12.58
CA VAL A 176 -8.92 -3.11 -13.17
C VAL A 176 -8.70 -4.34 -12.28
N SER A 177 -8.16 -5.41 -12.85
CA SER A 177 -7.75 -6.63 -12.14
C SER A 177 -6.42 -7.16 -12.69
N LEU A 178 -5.84 -8.16 -12.03
CA LEU A 178 -4.63 -8.83 -12.54
C LEU A 178 -4.87 -9.56 -13.88
N ARG A 179 -6.12 -9.88 -14.22
CA ARG A 179 -6.50 -10.60 -15.44
C ARG A 179 -7.06 -9.69 -16.54
N GLY A 180 -7.54 -8.51 -16.17
CA GLY A 180 -8.19 -7.55 -17.08
C GLY A 180 -7.73 -6.14 -16.78
N TRP A 181 -6.99 -5.55 -17.71
CA TRP A 181 -6.41 -4.23 -17.59
C TRP A 181 -6.61 -3.47 -18.89
N ASP A 182 -7.75 -2.80 -19.01
CA ASP A 182 -8.17 -2.17 -20.26
C ASP A 182 -7.70 -0.72 -20.39
N TYR A 183 -6.75 -0.27 -19.57
CA TYR A 183 -6.19 1.08 -19.59
C TYR A 183 -4.73 1.06 -20.01
N GLU A 184 -4.29 2.10 -20.70
CA GLU A 184 -2.88 2.25 -21.04
C GLU A 184 -1.99 2.32 -19.80
N LYS A 185 -0.85 1.65 -19.86
CA LYS A 185 0.13 1.63 -18.77
C LYS A 185 0.87 2.96 -18.76
N ARG A 186 1.29 3.40 -17.56
CA ARG A 186 2.04 4.66 -17.39
C ARG A 186 1.30 5.83 -18.06
N ALA A 187 0.02 6.00 -17.73
CA ALA A 187 -0.85 6.99 -18.37
C ALA A 187 -1.51 7.95 -17.36
N GLY A 188 -0.92 8.13 -16.18
CA GLY A 188 -1.34 9.14 -15.19
C GLY A 188 -2.56 8.76 -14.32
N LEU A 189 -2.99 7.51 -14.30
CA LEU A 189 -4.20 7.06 -13.57
C LEU A 189 -3.93 6.31 -12.25
N GLY A 190 -2.71 6.37 -11.71
CA GLY A 190 -2.34 5.64 -10.49
C GLY A 190 -2.20 4.12 -10.67
N GLY A 191 -1.85 3.66 -11.87
CA GLY A 191 -1.76 2.22 -12.19
C GLY A 191 -0.76 1.44 -11.33
N SER A 192 0.35 2.05 -10.90
CA SER A 192 1.29 1.44 -9.95
C SER A 192 0.66 1.18 -8.60
N GLY A 193 -0.12 2.14 -8.08
CA GLY A 193 -0.86 2.01 -6.83
C GLY A 193 -1.90 0.89 -6.89
N ALA A 194 -2.68 0.84 -7.98
CA ALA A 194 -3.66 -0.23 -8.20
C ALA A 194 -2.98 -1.60 -8.33
N TRP A 195 -1.88 -1.69 -9.08
CA TRP A 195 -1.11 -2.93 -9.20
C TRP A 195 -0.56 -3.40 -7.85
N ALA A 196 -0.03 -2.49 -7.03
CA ALA A 196 0.43 -2.81 -5.69
C ALA A 196 -0.72 -3.36 -4.82
N LEU A 197 -1.88 -2.70 -4.83
CA LEU A 197 -3.05 -3.13 -4.07
C LEU A 197 -3.50 -4.55 -4.47
N LEU A 198 -3.63 -4.82 -5.77
CA LEU A 198 -4.01 -6.13 -6.31
C LEU A 198 -2.99 -7.24 -5.99
N ASN A 199 -1.73 -6.90 -5.72
CA ASN A 199 -0.70 -7.85 -5.32
C ASN A 199 -0.50 -7.91 -3.79
N GLY A 200 -1.45 -7.40 -3.00
CA GLY A 200 -1.35 -7.39 -1.54
C GLY A 200 -0.19 -6.55 -1.03
N LYS A 201 0.20 -5.48 -1.72
CA LYS A 201 1.25 -4.56 -1.27
C LYS A 201 0.63 -3.25 -0.81
N SER A 202 1.14 -2.71 0.30
CA SER A 202 0.79 -1.37 0.76
C SER A 202 1.54 -0.31 -0.07
N GLY A 203 0.90 0.19 -1.13
CA GLY A 203 1.47 1.21 -2.02
C GLY A 203 1.86 2.51 -1.32
N VAL A 204 1.07 2.96 -0.33
CA VAL A 204 1.28 4.23 0.39
C VAL A 204 2.63 4.24 1.11
N SER A 205 2.93 3.19 1.88
CA SER A 205 4.18 3.10 2.63
C SER A 205 5.40 2.97 1.72
N SER A 206 5.28 2.30 0.58
CA SER A 206 6.39 2.19 -0.38
C SER A 206 6.68 3.52 -1.08
N GLU A 207 5.65 4.31 -1.40
CA GLU A 207 5.81 5.60 -2.08
C GLU A 207 6.34 6.69 -1.15
N LEU A 208 5.85 6.76 0.09
CA LEU A 208 6.38 7.67 1.11
C LEU A 208 7.89 7.51 1.35
N ASN A 209 8.38 6.27 1.32
CA ASN A 209 9.81 5.97 1.51
C ASN A 209 10.68 6.35 0.30
N LEU A 210 10.08 6.54 -0.87
CA LEU A 210 10.77 6.93 -2.10
C LEU A 210 10.74 8.45 -2.32
N GLY A 211 10.08 9.22 -1.44
CA GLY A 211 9.93 10.67 -1.58
C GLY A 211 9.07 11.07 -2.79
N VAL A 212 8.27 10.15 -3.33
CA VAL A 212 7.31 10.42 -4.41
C VAL A 212 5.94 10.77 -3.84
N GLY A 213 5.06 11.33 -4.67
CA GLY A 213 3.73 11.76 -4.26
C GLY A 213 2.87 10.60 -3.76
N TRP A 214 2.19 10.77 -2.62
CA TRP A 214 1.43 9.69 -1.97
C TRP A 214 -0.01 9.54 -2.45
N GLN A 215 -0.49 10.41 -3.35
CA GLN A 215 -1.91 10.51 -3.66
C GLN A 215 -2.48 9.23 -4.29
N ASP A 216 -1.70 8.54 -5.14
CA ASP A 216 -2.14 7.39 -5.93
C ASP A 216 -2.68 6.26 -5.03
N PRO A 217 -1.86 5.67 -4.15
CA PRO A 217 -2.31 4.61 -3.28
C PRO A 217 -3.28 5.10 -2.19
N ALA A 218 -3.26 6.40 -1.86
CA ALA A 218 -4.19 6.97 -0.89
C ALA A 218 -5.63 6.99 -1.42
N VAL A 219 -5.87 7.57 -2.60
CA VAL A 219 -7.22 7.66 -3.18
C VAL A 219 -7.72 6.31 -3.68
N ILE A 220 -6.84 5.45 -4.20
CA ILE A 220 -7.24 4.10 -4.65
C ILE A 220 -7.77 3.28 -3.47
N ARG A 221 -7.12 3.40 -2.29
CA ARG A 221 -7.55 2.72 -1.07
C ARG A 221 -8.77 3.38 -0.44
N GLU A 222 -8.81 4.70 -0.39
CA GLU A 222 -9.90 5.44 0.24
C GLU A 222 -11.19 5.35 -0.59
N SER A 223 -11.08 5.43 -1.92
CA SER A 223 -12.18 5.55 -2.89
C SER A 223 -13.05 6.81 -2.72
N GLY A 224 -13.90 7.09 -3.70
CA GLY A 224 -14.76 8.27 -3.74
C GLY A 224 -14.04 9.53 -4.22
N LEU A 225 -14.74 10.66 -4.12
CA LEU A 225 -14.23 12.01 -4.41
C LEU A 225 -13.64 12.59 -3.12
N CYS A 226 -12.32 12.75 -3.07
CA CYS A 226 -11.58 13.08 -1.88
C CYS A 226 -10.89 14.44 -2.00
N VAL A 227 -10.90 15.17 -0.88
CA VAL A 227 -10.10 16.36 -0.64
C VAL A 227 -9.10 16.01 0.44
N TRP A 228 -7.82 16.20 0.15
CA TRP A 228 -6.71 15.90 1.05
C TRP A 228 -5.97 17.18 1.40
N LYS A 229 -5.48 17.29 2.63
CA LYS A 229 -4.52 18.34 3.00
C LYS A 229 -3.15 17.99 2.42
N SER A 230 -2.49 18.99 1.86
CA SER A 230 -1.09 18.87 1.47
C SER A 230 -0.20 18.65 2.70
N GLY A 231 0.81 17.82 2.55
CA GLY A 231 1.72 17.45 3.63
C GLY A 231 2.52 16.19 3.29
N ASP A 232 3.37 15.79 4.23
CA ASP A 232 4.26 14.64 4.07
C ASP A 232 3.51 13.29 4.03
N ARG A 233 2.26 13.27 4.49
CA ARG A 233 1.43 12.06 4.57
C ARG A 233 -0.01 12.36 4.16
N PRO A 234 -0.74 11.36 3.64
CA PRO A 234 -2.15 11.52 3.34
C PRO A 234 -2.94 11.95 4.57
N SER A 235 -3.62 13.10 4.49
CA SER A 235 -4.53 13.59 5.52
C SER A 235 -5.87 13.94 4.89
N LEU A 236 -6.84 13.02 4.96
CA LEU A 236 -8.17 13.22 4.40
C LEU A 236 -8.87 14.38 5.12
N TYR A 237 -9.34 15.36 4.36
CA TYR A 237 -10.10 16.49 4.86
C TYR A 237 -11.61 16.30 4.65
N LEU A 238 -11.99 15.89 3.44
CA LEU A 238 -13.38 15.63 3.07
C LEU A 238 -13.45 14.47 2.07
N LYS A 239 -14.50 13.67 2.18
CA LYS A 239 -14.86 12.65 1.19
C LYS A 239 -16.33 12.75 0.83
N ARG A 240 -16.62 12.61 -0.46
CA ARG A 240 -17.97 12.47 -1.04
C ARG A 240 -18.06 11.22 -1.91
N ASP A 241 -19.27 10.78 -2.20
CA ASP A 241 -19.55 9.68 -3.12
C ASP A 241 -19.22 9.99 -4.59
N GLY A 242 -19.02 11.27 -4.92
CA GLY A 242 -18.74 11.74 -6.27
C GLY A 242 -19.98 11.87 -7.15
N THR A 243 -21.20 11.78 -6.63
CA THR A 243 -22.45 11.90 -7.39
C THR A 243 -22.52 13.13 -8.31
N MET A 244 -21.94 14.27 -7.92
CA MET A 244 -21.84 15.46 -8.77
C MET A 244 -21.06 15.26 -10.09
N LEU A 245 -20.19 14.26 -10.15
CA LEU A 245 -19.40 13.86 -11.31
C LEU A 245 -20.06 12.74 -12.12
N GLY A 246 -21.14 12.16 -11.60
CA GLY A 246 -21.86 11.07 -12.22
C GLY A 246 -22.29 11.43 -13.63
N ARG A 247 -21.91 10.59 -14.58
CA ARG A 247 -22.16 10.75 -16.01
C ARG A 247 -21.52 11.96 -16.69
N ARG A 248 -20.51 12.56 -16.08
CA ARG A 248 -19.90 13.82 -16.56
C ARG A 248 -18.43 13.69 -16.92
N MET A 249 -17.83 12.52 -16.75
CA MET A 249 -16.40 12.33 -16.95
C MET A 249 -16.10 11.38 -18.11
N ALA A 250 -15.07 11.72 -18.87
CA ALA A 250 -14.42 10.82 -19.80
C ALA A 250 -12.90 10.98 -19.74
N LEU A 251 -12.18 9.93 -20.12
CA LEU A 251 -10.76 9.98 -20.39
C LEU A 251 -10.52 9.98 -21.90
N PHE A 252 -9.43 10.59 -22.34
CA PHE A 252 -8.93 10.54 -23.70
C PHE A 252 -7.44 10.21 -23.69
N TYR A 253 -7.03 9.11 -24.33
CA TYR A 253 -5.61 8.77 -24.43
C TYR A 253 -4.93 9.60 -25.52
N THR A 254 -3.84 10.31 -25.18
CA THR A 254 -3.20 11.25 -26.10
C THR A 254 -2.23 10.62 -27.10
N GLY A 255 -2.04 9.28 -27.05
CA GLY A 255 -1.13 8.57 -27.95
C GLY A 255 0.35 8.64 -27.56
N SER A 256 0.67 9.19 -26.39
CA SER A 256 2.01 9.24 -25.82
C SER A 256 2.00 8.71 -24.39
N ASP A 257 3.07 8.03 -23.98
CA ASP A 257 3.24 7.60 -22.58
C ASP A 257 3.42 8.83 -21.67
N HIS A 258 3.03 8.69 -20.40
CA HIS A 258 3.28 9.69 -19.36
C HIS A 258 4.75 9.62 -18.90
N ASP A 259 5.55 10.66 -19.18
CA ASP A 259 6.94 10.78 -18.71
C ASP A 259 7.02 11.73 -17.50
N THR A 260 7.02 11.17 -16.29
CA THR A 260 7.23 11.93 -15.05
C THR A 260 8.70 12.15 -14.69
N PRO A 261 9.63 11.18 -14.86
CA PRO A 261 11.01 11.32 -14.42
C PRO A 261 11.83 12.41 -15.14
N GLY A 262 11.55 12.70 -16.41
CA GLY A 262 12.30 13.69 -17.20
C GLY A 262 12.04 15.16 -16.85
N VAL A 263 11.04 15.43 -16.01
CA VAL A 263 10.48 16.78 -15.79
C VAL A 263 10.39 17.18 -14.32
N VAL A 264 10.87 16.36 -13.38
CA VAL A 264 10.77 16.62 -11.93
C VAL A 264 11.40 17.97 -11.54
N ASP A 265 12.48 18.38 -12.21
CA ASP A 265 13.22 19.62 -11.93
C ASP A 265 12.75 20.85 -12.75
N GLN A 266 11.62 20.78 -13.46
CA GLN A 266 11.06 21.95 -14.15
C GLN A 266 10.47 22.96 -13.16
N GLU A 267 10.63 24.24 -13.47
CA GLU A 267 10.03 25.33 -12.72
C GLU A 267 8.51 25.30 -12.91
N ARG A 268 7.76 25.17 -11.81
CA ARG A 268 6.30 25.07 -11.81
C ARG A 268 5.67 26.23 -11.06
N ASN A 269 4.50 26.66 -11.52
CA ASN A 269 3.71 27.68 -10.86
C ASN A 269 2.95 27.10 -9.66
N TYR A 270 3.68 26.82 -8.58
CA TYR A 270 3.12 26.23 -7.37
C TYR A 270 2.03 27.09 -6.71
N ASP A 271 2.07 28.41 -6.90
CA ASP A 271 1.02 29.31 -6.39
C ASP A 271 -0.31 29.09 -7.12
N LEU A 272 -0.26 28.88 -8.44
CA LEU A 272 -1.46 28.54 -9.22
C LEU A 272 -1.94 27.12 -8.92
N ILE A 273 -1.03 26.17 -8.69
CA ILE A 273 -1.39 24.79 -8.26
C ILE A 273 -2.13 24.82 -6.93
N GLU A 274 -1.61 25.54 -5.94
CA GLU A 274 -2.23 25.71 -4.63
C GLU A 274 -3.60 26.37 -4.73
N LYS A 275 -3.70 27.45 -5.51
CA LYS A 275 -4.97 28.13 -5.75
C LYS A 275 -5.99 27.21 -6.42
N ALA A 276 -5.58 26.44 -7.42
CA ALA A 276 -6.45 25.47 -8.08
C ALA A 276 -6.93 24.39 -7.09
N GLY A 277 -6.03 23.91 -6.22
CA GLY A 277 -6.35 22.97 -5.14
C GLY A 277 -7.40 23.52 -4.18
N LEU A 278 -7.25 24.77 -3.74
CA LEU A 278 -8.23 25.48 -2.89
C LEU A 278 -9.60 25.62 -3.58
N VAL A 279 -9.64 26.07 -4.84
CA VAL A 279 -10.90 26.20 -5.60
C VAL A 279 -11.58 24.85 -5.76
N ALA A 280 -10.83 23.79 -6.06
CA ALA A 280 -11.38 22.44 -6.14
C ALA A 280 -11.91 21.94 -4.79
N ALA A 281 -11.20 22.20 -3.69
CA ALA A 281 -11.63 21.81 -2.35
C ALA A 281 -12.97 22.47 -1.98
N GLU A 282 -13.10 23.79 -2.19
CA GLU A 282 -14.35 24.53 -2.00
C GLU A 282 -15.49 24.00 -2.90
N ALA A 283 -15.16 23.65 -4.14
CA ALA A 283 -16.12 23.09 -5.08
C ALA A 283 -16.68 21.74 -4.59
N VAL A 284 -15.81 20.85 -4.10
CA VAL A 284 -16.24 19.59 -3.49
C VAL A 284 -17.04 19.84 -2.22
N GLU A 285 -16.62 20.76 -1.34
CA GLU A 285 -17.38 21.11 -0.14
C GLU A 285 -18.82 21.56 -0.46
N ARG A 286 -19.00 22.37 -1.51
CA ARG A 286 -20.29 22.94 -1.89
C ARG A 286 -21.08 22.09 -2.89
N ASN A 287 -20.51 20.98 -3.35
CA ASN A 287 -21.08 20.14 -4.41
C ASN A 287 -21.28 20.92 -5.73
N ASP A 288 -20.32 21.79 -6.05
CA ASP A 288 -20.36 22.73 -7.17
C ASP A 288 -19.53 22.21 -8.34
N PHE A 289 -20.20 21.67 -9.35
CA PHE A 289 -19.55 21.10 -10.53
C PHE A 289 -18.84 22.15 -11.39
N ASP A 290 -19.45 23.32 -11.58
CA ASP A 290 -18.91 24.36 -12.45
C ASP A 290 -17.60 24.92 -11.85
N ARG A 291 -17.58 25.14 -10.53
CA ARG A 291 -16.37 25.58 -9.81
C ARG A 291 -15.27 24.51 -9.82
N LEU A 292 -15.62 23.22 -9.80
CA LEU A 292 -14.64 22.16 -9.95
C LEU A 292 -14.02 22.15 -11.35
N ALA A 293 -14.84 22.39 -12.39
CA ALA A 293 -14.36 22.53 -13.76
C ALA A 293 -13.42 23.73 -13.95
N GLU A 294 -13.69 24.85 -13.27
CA GLU A 294 -12.78 26.00 -13.21
C GLU A 294 -11.42 25.61 -12.62
N ALA A 295 -11.40 24.88 -11.50
CA ALA A 295 -10.16 24.41 -10.89
C ALA A 295 -9.36 23.46 -11.80
N VAL A 296 -10.06 22.60 -12.56
CA VAL A 296 -9.44 21.75 -13.58
C VAL A 296 -8.80 22.59 -14.68
N ALA A 297 -9.49 23.64 -15.17
CA ALA A 297 -8.96 24.54 -16.19
C ALA A 297 -7.73 25.33 -15.68
N MET A 298 -7.72 25.74 -14.41
CA MET A 298 -6.55 26.36 -13.78
C MET A 298 -5.36 25.41 -13.73
N SER A 299 -5.59 24.14 -13.37
CA SER A 299 -4.55 23.11 -13.36
C SER A 299 -4.01 22.84 -14.76
N TYR A 300 -4.87 22.87 -15.78
CA TYR A 300 -4.46 22.74 -17.17
C TYR A 300 -3.65 23.94 -17.66
N GLN A 301 -3.95 25.15 -17.20
CA GLN A 301 -3.13 26.33 -17.49
C GLN A 301 -1.69 26.15 -16.96
N VAL A 302 -1.51 25.56 -15.78
CA VAL A 302 -0.17 25.21 -15.27
C VAL A 302 0.52 24.22 -16.21
N GLN A 303 -0.18 23.16 -16.63
CA GLN A 303 0.36 22.16 -17.56
C GLN A 303 0.81 22.76 -18.91
N LEU A 304 0.07 23.74 -19.43
CA LEU A 304 0.48 24.47 -20.64
C LEU A 304 1.71 25.36 -20.39
N GLN A 305 1.82 25.98 -19.21
CA GLN A 305 3.01 26.76 -18.82
C GLN A 305 4.26 25.88 -18.70
N GLU A 306 4.09 24.61 -18.32
CA GLU A 306 5.14 23.59 -18.31
C GLU A 306 5.53 23.10 -19.72
N GLY A 307 4.83 23.56 -20.77
CA GLY A 307 5.14 23.22 -22.17
C GLY A 307 4.45 21.97 -22.69
N MET A 308 3.40 21.49 -22.01
CA MET A 308 2.58 20.40 -22.53
C MET A 308 1.81 20.82 -23.77
N GLN A 309 1.54 19.84 -24.65
CA GLN A 309 0.78 20.11 -25.87
C GLN A 309 -0.69 20.43 -25.55
N PRO A 310 -1.33 21.34 -26.30
CA PRO A 310 -2.75 21.60 -26.14
C PRO A 310 -3.59 20.34 -26.40
N LEU A 311 -4.45 20.00 -25.44
CA LEU A 311 -5.46 18.97 -25.55
C LEU A 311 -6.55 19.36 -26.56
N PRO A 312 -7.08 18.41 -27.36
CA PRO A 312 -8.16 18.65 -28.30
C PRO A 312 -9.37 19.32 -27.67
N GLU A 313 -9.99 20.25 -28.40
CA GLU A 313 -11.28 20.81 -28.02
C GLU A 313 -12.37 19.74 -28.08
N ALA A 314 -13.31 19.81 -27.14
CA ALA A 314 -14.46 18.93 -27.09
C ALA A 314 -15.71 19.76 -26.85
N ASN A 315 -16.70 19.65 -27.74
CA ASN A 315 -17.94 20.40 -27.60
C ASN A 315 -18.64 20.04 -26.28
N GLY A 316 -19.08 21.06 -25.54
CA GLY A 316 -19.73 20.87 -24.24
C GLY A 316 -18.80 20.50 -23.08
N ALA A 317 -17.48 20.42 -23.30
CA ALA A 317 -16.53 20.25 -22.20
C ALA A 317 -16.43 21.53 -21.37
N ARG A 318 -16.53 21.39 -20.05
CA ARG A 318 -16.42 22.48 -19.07
C ARG A 318 -15.02 22.64 -18.50
N GLY A 319 -14.22 21.58 -18.54
CA GLY A 319 -12.84 21.58 -18.11
C GLY A 319 -12.12 20.35 -18.64
N ARG A 320 -10.84 20.47 -18.89
CA ARG A 320 -9.98 19.34 -19.28
C ARG A 320 -8.55 19.56 -18.81
N LYS A 321 -7.83 18.47 -18.54
CA LYS A 321 -6.40 18.49 -18.17
C LYS A 321 -5.77 17.12 -18.38
N TYR A 322 -4.44 17.04 -18.44
CA TYR A 322 -3.73 15.76 -18.33
C TYR A 322 -3.88 15.17 -16.93
N CYS A 323 -3.96 13.84 -16.82
CA CYS A 323 -3.95 13.13 -15.56
C CYS A 323 -2.52 12.97 -15.03
N GLY A 324 -2.35 12.95 -13.71
CA GLY A 324 -1.06 12.78 -13.04
C GLY A 324 -0.15 14.02 -13.18
N GLY A 325 1.16 13.81 -13.14
CA GLY A 325 2.17 14.88 -13.26
C GLY A 325 2.24 15.57 -14.63
N GLY A 326 1.40 15.15 -15.59
CA GLY A 326 1.39 15.58 -17.00
C GLY A 326 2.65 15.22 -17.82
N PHE A 327 2.63 15.52 -19.12
CA PHE A 327 3.49 14.99 -20.22
C PHE A 327 3.07 13.64 -20.80
N GLY A 328 1.84 13.56 -21.32
CA GLY A 328 1.30 12.38 -22.00
C GLY A 328 0.31 11.58 -21.15
N GLY A 329 -0.07 10.40 -21.62
CA GLY A 329 -1.03 9.51 -20.97
C GLY A 329 -2.48 9.87 -21.27
N TYR A 330 -3.33 9.75 -20.25
CA TYR A 330 -4.74 10.14 -20.35
C TYR A 330 -4.96 11.60 -19.99
N ALA A 331 -5.90 12.22 -20.68
CA ALA A 331 -6.50 13.48 -20.29
C ALA A 331 -7.91 13.27 -19.73
N LEU A 332 -8.23 13.96 -18.64
CA LEU A 332 -9.56 14.04 -18.06
C LEU A 332 -10.36 15.14 -18.77
N TYR A 333 -11.60 14.83 -19.14
CA TYR A 333 -12.58 15.77 -19.65
C TYR A 333 -13.84 15.75 -18.78
N LEU A 334 -14.32 16.95 -18.43
CA LEU A 334 -15.56 17.18 -17.68
C LEU A 334 -16.64 17.77 -18.57
N PHE A 335 -17.86 17.23 -18.51
CA PHE A 335 -19.01 17.61 -19.33
C PHE A 335 -20.21 18.01 -18.47
N ASN A 336 -21.13 18.81 -19.03
CA ASN A 336 -22.37 19.19 -18.32
C ASN A 336 -23.27 17.98 -18.00
N GLY A 337 -23.20 16.92 -18.80
CA GLY A 337 -24.02 15.73 -18.62
C GLY A 337 -23.62 14.59 -19.55
N ALA A 338 -24.44 13.55 -19.53
CA ALA A 338 -24.20 12.33 -20.27
C ALA A 338 -24.19 12.55 -21.78
N THR A 339 -25.04 13.43 -22.30
CA THR A 339 -25.21 13.61 -23.75
C THR A 339 -23.92 14.07 -24.43
N GLU A 340 -23.29 15.13 -23.92
CA GLU A 340 -22.04 15.66 -24.48
C GLU A 340 -20.88 14.69 -24.25
N ARG A 341 -20.84 14.06 -23.07
CA ARG A 341 -19.82 13.06 -22.70
C ARG A 341 -19.88 11.83 -23.61
N ASP A 342 -21.07 11.30 -23.85
CA ASP A 342 -21.27 10.10 -24.67
C ASP A 342 -21.02 10.43 -26.16
N GLN A 343 -21.36 11.65 -26.62
CA GLN A 343 -20.98 12.13 -27.96
C GLN A 343 -19.47 12.23 -28.14
N PHE A 344 -18.75 12.77 -27.14
CA PHE A 344 -17.30 12.84 -27.17
C PHE A 344 -16.66 11.45 -27.25
N VAL A 345 -17.14 10.50 -26.44
CA VAL A 345 -16.67 9.11 -26.47
C VAL A 345 -16.94 8.46 -27.83
N ALA A 346 -18.14 8.63 -28.40
CA ALA A 346 -18.50 8.04 -29.68
C ALA A 346 -17.67 8.62 -30.85
N ALA A 347 -17.24 9.88 -30.75
CA ALA A 347 -16.44 10.55 -31.76
C ALA A 347 -14.93 10.23 -31.68
N ASN A 348 -14.45 9.64 -30.58
CA ASN A 348 -13.03 9.44 -30.32
C ASN A 348 -12.76 8.00 -29.85
N GLU A 349 -12.16 7.15 -30.70
CA GLU A 349 -11.87 5.74 -30.35
C GLU A 349 -10.93 5.59 -29.14
N ALA A 350 -10.06 6.58 -28.91
CA ALA A 350 -9.16 6.65 -27.75
C ALA A 350 -9.82 7.18 -26.47
N ALA A 351 -11.10 7.58 -26.55
CA ALA A 351 -11.86 8.07 -25.40
C ALA A 351 -12.68 6.97 -24.75
N ARG A 352 -12.93 7.13 -23.45
CA ARG A 352 -13.81 6.24 -22.70
C ARG A 352 -14.54 6.94 -21.56
N PRO A 353 -15.77 6.54 -21.25
CA PRO A 353 -16.48 7.06 -20.10
C PRO A 353 -15.82 6.51 -18.83
N ILE A 354 -15.80 7.32 -17.79
CA ILE A 354 -15.43 6.91 -16.44
C ILE A 354 -16.48 7.42 -15.46
N GLU A 355 -16.63 6.71 -14.35
CA GLU A 355 -17.59 7.07 -13.30
C GLU A 355 -16.88 7.07 -11.94
N PRO A 356 -17.30 7.91 -10.98
CA PRO A 356 -16.81 7.86 -9.61
C PRO A 356 -16.98 6.46 -9.03
N PHE A 357 -15.95 5.96 -8.37
CA PHE A 357 -15.98 4.69 -7.68
C PHE A 357 -15.83 4.91 -6.19
N ILE A 358 -16.78 4.40 -5.41
CA ILE A 358 -16.70 4.32 -3.95
C ILE A 358 -16.89 2.86 -3.55
N HIS A 359 -16.08 2.39 -2.60
CA HIS A 359 -16.29 1.06 -2.05
C HIS A 359 -17.72 0.96 -1.47
N PRO A 360 -18.46 -0.14 -1.74
CA PRO A 360 -19.72 -0.39 -1.08
C PRO A 360 -19.51 -0.32 0.44
N THR A 361 -20.35 0.43 1.13
CA THR A 361 -20.33 0.41 2.60
C THR A 361 -20.76 -1.00 3.02
N ILE A 362 -19.85 -1.73 3.68
CA ILE A 362 -20.10 -3.10 4.19
C ILE A 362 -21.04 -3.01 5.39
#